data_AF-A0A6H9SJW3-F1
#
_entry.id   AF-A0A6H9SJW3-F1
#
_cell.length_a   1.000
_cell.length_b   1.000
_cell.length_c   1.000
_cell.angle_alpha   90.00
_cell.angle_beta   90.00
_cell.angle_gamma   90.00
#
_symmetry.space_group_name_H-M   'P 1'
#
loop_
_entity.id
_entity.type
_entity.pdbx_description
1 polymer ?
#
loop_
_entity_poly.entity_id
_entity_poly.type
_entity_poly.pdbx_seq_one_letter_code
_entity_poly.pdbx_strand_id
1 'polypeptide(L)'
;DASHIGWQVTGRYPNRREGEGLLPSPGWDGRYDWDGYADPMLHPYDQDPAQGWLGTANQRVIPHGYGMQLSNSWAAPERGERMAELAGAGKHDTRSLTAMQYDQGTTFAAKLKKVFEAPGMAQPLKQAIEALPVADRAKAREAYTRLMAFDGRLSPTSADA
;
A
#
# COMPACT_ATOMS: atom_id res chain seq x y z
N ASP A 1 14.08 26.54 9.79
CA ASP A 1 12.85 25.75 10.02
C ASP A 1 11.85 25.88 8.86
N ALA A 2 11.69 27.07 8.24
CA ALA A 2 10.70 27.34 7.19
C ALA A 2 10.96 26.71 5.80
N SER A 3 12.12 26.07 5.58
CA SER A 3 12.53 25.55 4.26
C SER A 3 12.84 24.07 4.24
N HIS A 4 12.65 23.37 5.36
CA HIS A 4 13.00 21.96 5.50
C HIS A 4 11.74 21.13 5.75
N ILE A 5 11.74 19.92 5.19
CA ILE A 5 10.71 18.92 5.45
C ILE A 5 11.34 17.69 6.08
N GLY A 6 10.63 17.08 7.03
CA GLY A 6 11.09 15.89 7.71
C GLY A 6 9.95 14.94 7.99
N TRP A 7 10.28 13.65 8.03
CA TRP A 7 9.39 12.58 8.46
C TRP A 7 10.16 11.70 9.44
N GLN A 8 9.50 11.27 10.51
CA GLN A 8 10.10 10.39 11.51
C GLN A 8 9.05 9.42 12.04
N VAL A 9 9.47 8.17 12.26
CA VAL A 9 8.71 7.20 13.04
C VAL A 9 8.77 7.59 14.51
N THR A 10 7.60 7.85 15.11
CA THR A 10 7.47 8.18 16.52
C THR A 10 6.76 7.06 17.27
N GLY A 11 7.14 6.81 18.53
CA GLY A 11 6.50 5.81 19.37
C GLY A 11 7.46 5.18 20.37
N ARG A 12 7.00 4.13 21.07
CA ARG A 12 7.85 3.27 21.91
C ARG A 12 7.78 1.85 21.38
N TYR A 13 8.88 1.37 20.84
CA TYR A 13 8.99 0.03 20.28
C TYR A 13 9.74 -0.87 21.25
N PRO A 14 9.15 -1.97 21.74
CA PRO A 14 9.85 -2.86 22.67
C PRO A 14 10.88 -3.71 21.93
N ASN A 15 12.05 -3.87 22.55
CA ASN A 15 13.03 -4.85 22.07
C ASN A 15 12.58 -6.22 22.56
N ARG A 16 11.99 -7.02 21.67
CA ARG A 16 11.52 -8.36 22.01
C ARG A 16 12.70 -9.33 22.01
N ARG A 17 12.80 -10.17 23.04
CA ARG A 17 13.77 -11.28 23.07
C ARG A 17 13.40 -12.38 22.08
N GLU A 18 12.12 -12.74 22.04
CA GLU A 18 11.54 -13.66 21.07
C GLU A 18 10.14 -13.18 20.63
N GLY A 19 9.69 -13.69 19.48
CA GLY A 19 8.34 -13.46 18.96
C GLY A 19 8.21 -12.20 18.12
N GLU A 20 7.38 -12.30 17.07
CA GLU A 20 7.20 -11.22 16.09
C GLU A 20 6.13 -10.21 16.51
N GLY A 21 5.36 -10.47 17.57
CA GLY A 21 4.19 -9.65 17.95
C GLY A 21 2.99 -9.83 17.01
N LEU A 22 2.91 -10.97 16.31
CA LEU A 22 1.78 -11.36 15.47
C LEU A 22 0.67 -12.09 16.24
N LEU A 23 1.05 -12.78 17.32
CA LEU A 23 0.19 -13.62 18.13
C LEU A 23 0.49 -13.39 19.62
N PRO A 24 -0.43 -13.75 20.53
CA PRO A 24 -0.14 -13.72 21.96
C PRO A 24 1.10 -14.55 22.31
N SER A 25 2.01 -13.97 23.09
CA SER A 25 3.16 -14.68 23.64
C SER A 25 2.81 -15.39 24.96
N PRO A 26 3.44 -16.54 25.27
CA PRO A 26 3.32 -17.19 26.58
C PRO A 26 3.83 -16.29 27.72
N GLY A 27 2.91 -15.69 28.49
CA GLY A 27 3.28 -14.74 29.55
C GLY A 27 3.94 -15.35 30.79
N TRP A 28 3.98 -16.68 30.89
CA TRP A 28 4.66 -17.39 31.98
C TRP A 28 6.12 -17.75 31.64
N ASP A 29 6.57 -17.46 30.41
CA ASP A 29 7.90 -17.81 29.92
C ASP A 29 8.69 -16.54 29.57
N GLY A 30 9.68 -16.20 30.42
CA GLY A 30 10.47 -14.98 30.30
C GLY A 30 11.36 -14.88 29.04
N ARG A 31 11.38 -15.93 28.20
CA ARG A 31 11.96 -15.84 26.85
C ARG A 31 11.24 -14.84 25.96
N TYR A 32 9.97 -14.56 26.20
CA TYR A 32 9.16 -13.60 25.45
C TYR A 32 9.11 -12.20 26.07
N ASP A 33 9.82 -11.99 27.18
CA ASP A 33 9.89 -10.69 27.83
C ASP A 33 10.54 -9.64 26.92
N TRP A 34 10.23 -8.38 27.19
CA TRP A 34 10.85 -7.25 26.52
C TRP A 34 12.13 -6.84 27.25
N ASP A 35 13.16 -6.50 26.49
CA ASP A 35 14.42 -5.93 26.99
C ASP A 35 14.47 -4.43 26.75
N GLY A 36 13.64 -3.72 27.52
CA GLY A 36 13.46 -2.28 27.35
C GLY A 36 12.82 -1.92 26.00
N TYR A 37 13.25 -0.78 25.45
CA TYR A 37 12.70 -0.19 24.23
C TYR A 37 13.83 0.23 23.30
N ALA A 38 13.55 0.25 22.00
CA ALA A 38 14.46 0.76 21.00
C ALA A 38 14.82 2.22 21.28
N ASP A 39 16.08 2.57 21.05
CA ASP A 39 16.54 3.96 21.11
C ASP A 39 15.82 4.77 20.01
N PRO A 40 15.14 5.89 20.34
CA PRO A 40 14.51 6.76 19.35
C PRO A 40 15.45 7.23 18.23
N MET A 41 16.77 7.23 18.46
CA MET A 41 17.76 7.58 17.44
C MET A 41 17.93 6.51 16.35
N LEU A 42 17.41 5.31 16.59
CA LEU A 42 17.35 4.23 15.60
C LEU A 42 16.02 4.20 14.84
N HIS A 43 15.09 5.11 15.15
CA HIS A 43 13.83 5.17 14.42
C HIS A 43 14.06 5.65 12.99
N PRO A 44 13.39 5.04 12.00
CA PRO A 44 13.45 5.52 10.63
C PRO A 44 13.01 6.98 10.55
N TYR A 45 13.76 7.74 9.76
CA TYR A 45 13.45 9.12 9.43
C TYR A 45 13.96 9.42 8.02
N ASP A 46 13.47 10.51 7.47
CA ASP A 46 13.99 11.12 6.25
C ASP A 46 13.85 12.64 6.36
N GLN A 47 14.80 13.37 5.81
CA GLN A 47 14.83 14.83 5.86
C GLN A 47 15.35 15.38 4.54
N ASP A 48 14.59 16.34 3.98
CA ASP A 48 14.92 17.04 2.74
C ASP A 48 15.35 16.10 1.58
N PRO A 49 14.55 15.06 1.28
CA PRO A 49 14.92 14.12 0.22
C PRO A 49 14.99 14.82 -1.13
N ALA A 50 15.90 14.36 -2.00
CA ALA A 50 16.12 14.97 -3.32
C ALA A 50 14.87 15.03 -4.22
N GLN A 51 13.90 14.14 -4.00
CA GLN A 51 12.61 14.16 -4.71
C GLN A 51 11.71 15.35 -4.34
N GLY A 52 12.02 16.06 -3.25
CA GLY A 52 11.33 17.30 -2.85
C GLY A 52 9.98 17.09 -2.15
N TRP A 53 9.61 15.85 -1.80
CA TRP A 53 8.39 15.54 -1.06
C TRP A 53 8.57 14.34 -0.13
N LEU A 54 7.74 14.29 0.92
CA LEU A 54 7.60 13.19 1.87
C LEU A 54 6.12 12.86 2.00
N GLY A 55 5.78 11.57 2.10
CA GLY A 55 4.39 11.16 2.21
C GLY A 55 4.23 9.76 2.80
N THR A 56 3.33 9.63 3.78
CA THR A 56 2.92 8.32 4.31
C THR A 56 1.40 8.18 4.26
N ALA A 57 0.96 7.00 3.87
CA ALA A 57 -0.42 6.58 3.71
C ALA A 57 -0.60 5.19 4.36
N ASN A 58 0.09 4.95 5.48
CA ASN A 58 0.10 3.69 6.25
C ASN A 58 0.68 2.47 5.49
N GLN A 59 1.22 2.65 4.29
CA GLN A 59 1.99 1.63 3.59
C GLN A 59 3.30 1.33 4.32
N ARG A 60 3.90 0.18 4.02
CA ARG A 60 5.27 -0.12 4.47
C ARG A 60 6.24 0.89 3.86
N VAL A 61 6.91 1.67 4.72
CA VAL A 61 7.90 2.70 4.33
C VAL A 61 9.34 2.29 4.60
N ILE A 62 9.54 1.21 5.38
CA ILE A 62 10.85 0.64 5.67
C ILE A 62 11.11 -0.61 4.82
N PRO A 63 12.35 -0.83 4.35
CA PRO A 63 12.69 -2.06 3.65
C PRO A 63 12.53 -3.28 4.55
N HIS A 64 12.32 -4.43 3.94
CA HIS A 64 12.39 -5.70 4.66
C HIS A 64 13.80 -5.90 5.24
N GLY A 65 13.88 -6.52 6.43
CA GLY A 65 15.16 -6.74 7.12
C GLY A 65 15.70 -5.51 7.86
N TYR A 66 14.93 -4.44 8.00
CA TYR A 66 15.30 -3.34 8.90
C TYR A 66 15.49 -3.88 10.33
N GLY A 67 16.57 -3.45 11.00
CA GLY A 67 17.02 -4.06 12.27
C GLY A 67 16.08 -3.87 13.47
N MET A 68 15.01 -3.09 13.32
CA MET A 68 13.99 -2.88 14.34
C MET A 68 12.63 -3.38 13.86
N GLN A 69 11.96 -4.17 14.71
CA GLN A 69 10.60 -4.65 14.47
C GLN A 69 9.57 -3.56 14.82
N LEU A 70 9.06 -2.86 13.78
CA LEU A 70 8.07 -1.79 13.92
C LEU A 70 6.63 -2.31 13.91
N SER A 71 6.25 -2.96 12.82
CA SER A 71 4.89 -3.46 12.59
C SER A 71 4.91 -4.63 11.61
N ASN A 72 4.03 -5.59 11.85
CA ASN A 72 3.71 -6.64 10.88
C ASN A 72 2.51 -6.30 10.00
N SER A 73 1.75 -5.27 10.37
CA SER A 73 0.54 -4.88 9.66
C SER A 73 0.76 -3.51 9.04
N TRP A 74 0.58 -3.47 7.72
CA TRP A 74 0.68 -2.27 6.90
C TRP A 74 -0.55 -2.21 6.00
N ALA A 75 -1.01 -1.00 5.69
CA ALA A 75 -2.05 -0.86 4.69
C ALA A 75 -1.48 -1.23 3.30
N ALA A 76 -2.39 -1.58 2.40
CA ALA A 76 -2.04 -1.80 1.00
C ALA A 76 -1.42 -0.53 0.39
N PRO A 77 -0.41 -0.67 -0.50
CA PRO A 77 0.47 0.45 -0.88
C PRO A 77 -0.17 1.45 -1.84
N GLU A 78 -1.35 1.16 -2.41
CA GLU A 78 -1.95 1.90 -3.52
C GLU A 78 -2.14 3.38 -3.23
N ARG A 79 -2.56 3.75 -2.01
CA ARG A 79 -2.67 5.17 -1.62
C ARG A 79 -1.30 5.85 -1.56
N GLY A 80 -0.28 5.13 -1.08
CA GLY A 80 1.10 5.60 -1.05
C GLY A 80 1.66 5.83 -2.45
N GLU A 81 1.43 4.89 -3.35
CA GLU A 81 1.82 4.98 -4.76
C GLU A 81 1.09 6.12 -5.47
N ARG A 82 -0.23 6.24 -5.30
CA ARG A 82 -1.03 7.31 -5.91
C ARG A 82 -0.60 8.69 -5.42
N MET A 83 -0.34 8.82 -4.12
CA MET A 83 0.24 10.03 -3.54
C MET A 83 1.61 10.36 -4.15
N ALA A 84 2.47 9.36 -4.39
CA ALA A 84 3.77 9.55 -5.02
C ALA A 84 3.65 10.03 -6.47
N GLU A 85 2.72 9.47 -7.25
CA GLU A 85 2.42 9.94 -8.61
C GLU A 85 1.99 11.40 -8.62
N LEU A 86 1.11 11.79 -7.68
CA LEU A 86 0.56 13.14 -7.61
C LEU A 86 1.58 14.16 -7.08
N ALA A 87 2.26 13.84 -5.98
CA ALA A 87 3.28 14.70 -5.36
C ALA A 87 4.52 14.87 -6.26
N GLY A 88 4.85 13.84 -7.04
CA GLY A 88 5.95 13.86 -8.01
C GLY A 88 5.63 14.61 -9.31
N ALA A 89 4.38 15.06 -9.51
CA ALA A 89 3.96 15.67 -10.77
C ALA A 89 4.47 17.11 -10.98
N GLY A 90 5.11 17.72 -9.97
CA GLY A 90 5.79 19.01 -10.10
C GLY A 90 5.48 19.97 -8.96
N LYS A 91 5.35 21.27 -9.29
CA LYS A 91 5.05 22.31 -8.29
C LYS A 91 3.57 22.31 -7.94
N HIS A 92 3.29 22.42 -6.66
CA HIS A 92 1.94 22.43 -6.13
C HIS A 92 1.51 23.83 -5.68
N ASP A 93 0.29 24.22 -6.06
CA ASP A 93 -0.46 25.31 -5.47
C ASP A 93 -1.61 24.77 -4.60
N THR A 94 -2.31 25.64 -3.88
CA THR A 94 -3.47 25.27 -3.04
C THR A 94 -4.51 24.45 -3.80
N ARG A 95 -4.79 24.80 -5.07
CA ARG A 95 -5.77 24.11 -5.90
C ARG A 95 -5.35 22.68 -6.19
N SER A 96 -4.09 22.45 -6.54
CA SER A 96 -3.54 21.12 -6.79
C SER A 96 -3.53 20.28 -5.51
N LEU A 97 -3.21 20.88 -4.34
CA LEU A 97 -3.26 20.20 -3.05
C LEU A 97 -4.69 19.79 -2.69
N THR A 98 -5.67 20.68 -2.89
CA THR A 98 -7.08 20.34 -2.73
C THR A 98 -7.47 19.19 -3.67
N ALA A 99 -7.10 19.25 -4.95
CA ALA A 99 -7.40 18.18 -5.89
C ALA A 99 -6.79 16.83 -5.46
N MET A 100 -5.57 16.81 -4.92
CA MET A 100 -4.95 15.60 -4.38
C MET A 100 -5.72 15.02 -3.20
N GLN A 101 -6.24 15.85 -2.29
CA GLN A 101 -7.05 15.40 -1.16
C GLN A 101 -8.41 14.80 -1.59
N TYR A 102 -8.93 15.22 -2.74
CA TYR A 102 -10.15 14.67 -3.33
C TYR A 102 -9.90 13.60 -4.39
N ASP A 103 -8.66 13.10 -4.55
CA ASP A 103 -8.35 12.08 -5.55
C ASP A 103 -9.15 10.80 -5.30
N GLN A 104 -9.74 10.29 -6.38
CA GLN A 104 -10.53 9.05 -6.40
C GLN A 104 -9.91 8.01 -7.33
N GLY A 105 -8.60 8.11 -7.61
CA GLY A 105 -7.88 7.17 -8.46
C GLY A 105 -7.42 5.94 -7.67
N THR A 106 -7.50 4.77 -8.29
CA THR A 106 -6.89 3.54 -7.76
C THR A 106 -5.81 3.00 -8.70
N THR A 107 -4.61 2.75 -8.17
CA THR A 107 -3.56 2.03 -8.90
C THR A 107 -3.84 0.53 -8.96
N PHE A 108 -4.76 0.01 -8.13
CA PHE A 108 -5.09 -1.41 -8.05
C PHE A 108 -5.64 -1.97 -9.37
N ALA A 109 -6.53 -1.23 -10.03
CA ALA A 109 -7.13 -1.66 -11.29
C ALA A 109 -6.05 -1.94 -12.35
N ALA A 110 -5.07 -1.03 -12.49
CA ALA A 110 -3.96 -1.21 -13.42
C ALA A 110 -3.07 -2.41 -13.05
N LYS A 111 -2.83 -2.65 -11.74
CA LYS A 111 -2.09 -3.84 -11.28
C LYS A 111 -2.85 -5.13 -11.61
N LEU A 112 -4.15 -5.17 -11.36
CA LEU A 112 -4.98 -6.34 -11.60
C LEU A 112 -5.05 -6.69 -13.09
N LYS A 113 -5.17 -5.69 -13.96
CA LYS A 113 -5.10 -5.87 -15.43
C LYS A 113 -3.79 -6.52 -15.85
N LYS A 114 -2.65 -6.02 -15.34
CA LYS A 114 -1.33 -6.61 -15.61
C LYS A 114 -1.24 -8.07 -15.15
N VAL A 115 -1.83 -8.41 -14.00
CA VAL A 115 -1.91 -9.80 -13.52
C VAL A 115 -2.74 -10.65 -14.48
N PHE A 116 -3.89 -10.17 -14.93
CA PHE A 116 -4.78 -10.92 -15.83
C PHE A 116 -4.16 -11.12 -17.22
N GLU A 117 -3.38 -10.17 -17.70
CA GLU A 117 -2.68 -10.24 -18.99
C GLU A 117 -1.35 -11.00 -18.91
N ALA A 118 -0.84 -11.30 -17.71
CA ALA A 118 0.42 -12.00 -17.54
C ALA A 118 0.38 -13.40 -18.19
N PRO A 119 1.46 -13.87 -18.83
CA PRO A 119 1.47 -15.17 -19.52
C PRO A 119 1.01 -16.35 -18.65
N GLY A 120 1.34 -16.32 -17.36
CA GLY A 120 0.96 -17.36 -16.39
C GLY A 120 -0.50 -17.32 -15.92
N MET A 121 -1.27 -16.29 -16.30
CA MET A 121 -2.66 -16.08 -15.86
C MET A 121 -3.63 -15.95 -17.01
N ALA A 122 -3.26 -15.28 -18.11
CA ALA A 122 -4.17 -14.96 -19.21
C ALA A 122 -4.86 -16.20 -19.80
N GLN A 123 -4.06 -17.24 -20.13
CA GLN A 123 -4.60 -18.47 -20.70
C GLN A 123 -5.39 -19.31 -19.68
N PRO A 124 -4.88 -19.55 -18.45
CA PRO A 124 -5.66 -20.22 -17.39
C PRO A 124 -6.98 -19.50 -17.07
N LEU A 125 -6.98 -18.17 -16.98
CA LEU A 125 -8.19 -17.38 -16.70
C LEU A 125 -9.21 -17.54 -17.82
N LYS A 126 -8.78 -17.46 -19.08
CA LYS A 126 -9.66 -17.71 -20.23
C LYS A 126 -10.25 -19.12 -20.18
N GLN A 127 -9.44 -20.13 -19.92
CA GLN A 127 -9.91 -21.53 -19.80
C GLN A 127 -10.91 -21.70 -18.65
N ALA A 128 -10.64 -21.08 -17.49
CA ALA A 128 -11.54 -21.11 -16.35
C ALA A 128 -12.90 -20.47 -16.67
N ILE A 129 -12.91 -19.33 -17.36
CA ILE A 129 -14.14 -18.68 -17.82
C ILE A 129 -14.89 -19.61 -18.79
N GLU A 130 -14.20 -20.24 -19.75
CA GLU A 130 -14.81 -21.17 -20.71
C GLU A 130 -15.33 -22.46 -20.08
N ALA A 131 -14.82 -22.86 -18.92
CA ALA A 131 -15.30 -24.03 -18.20
C ALA A 131 -16.60 -23.77 -17.42
N LEU A 132 -17.01 -22.51 -17.25
CA LEU A 132 -18.21 -22.16 -16.50
C LEU A 132 -19.51 -22.60 -17.21
N PRO A 133 -20.59 -22.88 -16.45
CA PRO A 133 -21.94 -22.98 -16.99
C PRO A 133 -22.31 -21.75 -17.83
N VAL A 134 -23.19 -21.92 -18.83
CA VAL A 134 -23.46 -20.88 -19.83
C VAL A 134 -23.85 -19.53 -19.21
N ALA A 135 -24.73 -19.54 -18.20
CA ALA A 135 -25.18 -18.33 -17.52
C ALA A 135 -24.04 -17.60 -16.79
N ASP A 136 -23.14 -18.35 -16.14
CA ASP A 136 -22.02 -17.79 -15.38
C ASP A 136 -20.88 -17.34 -16.30
N ARG A 137 -20.66 -18.08 -17.39
CA ARG A 137 -19.67 -17.72 -18.42
C ARG A 137 -19.98 -16.37 -19.05
N ALA A 138 -21.25 -16.10 -19.38
CA ALA A 138 -21.66 -14.82 -19.94
C ALA A 138 -21.33 -13.66 -18.98
N LYS A 139 -21.70 -13.81 -17.70
CA LYS A 139 -21.40 -12.83 -16.64
C LYS A 139 -19.90 -12.65 -16.42
N ALA A 140 -19.13 -13.74 -16.42
CA ALA A 140 -17.69 -13.68 -16.22
C ALA A 140 -16.97 -12.95 -17.38
N ARG A 141 -17.40 -13.19 -18.63
CA ARG A 141 -16.88 -12.46 -19.80
C ARG A 141 -17.23 -10.97 -19.75
N GLU A 142 -18.45 -10.63 -19.34
CA GLU A 142 -18.86 -9.24 -19.14
C GLU A 142 -18.01 -8.57 -18.05
N ALA A 143 -17.89 -9.18 -16.87
CA ALA A 143 -17.10 -8.66 -15.76
C ALA A 143 -15.62 -8.48 -16.13
N TYR A 144 -15.02 -9.47 -16.83
CA TYR A 144 -13.66 -9.34 -17.35
C TYR A 144 -13.54 -8.15 -18.30
N THR A 145 -14.46 -8.02 -19.27
CA THR A 145 -14.44 -6.91 -20.25
C THR A 145 -14.55 -5.56 -19.56
N ARG A 146 -15.47 -5.42 -18.60
CA ARG A 146 -15.68 -4.19 -17.82
C ARG A 146 -14.45 -3.85 -16.98
N LEU A 147 -13.88 -4.83 -16.27
CA LEU A 147 -12.65 -4.62 -15.50
C LEU A 147 -11.49 -4.17 -16.41
N MET A 148 -11.30 -4.81 -17.57
CA MET A 148 -10.22 -4.45 -18.49
C MET A 148 -10.43 -3.04 -19.08
N ALA A 149 -11.68 -2.60 -19.25
CA ALA A 149 -12.02 -1.25 -19.71
C ALA A 149 -12.00 -0.19 -18.60
N PHE A 150 -12.14 -0.56 -17.32
CA PHE A 150 -12.27 0.37 -16.20
C PHE A 150 -11.11 1.37 -16.12
N ASP A 151 -11.40 2.66 -16.03
CA ASP A 151 -10.40 3.73 -16.06
C ASP A 151 -9.64 3.93 -14.73
N GLY A 152 -10.02 3.20 -13.67
CA GLY A 152 -9.43 3.32 -12.35
C GLY A 152 -9.99 4.46 -11.50
N ARG A 153 -11.10 5.10 -11.90
CA ARG A 153 -11.76 6.17 -11.12
C ARG A 153 -12.90 5.65 -10.27
N LEU A 154 -12.76 5.78 -8.96
CA LEU A 154 -13.74 5.41 -7.94
C LEU A 154 -14.80 6.51 -7.72
N SER A 155 -15.25 7.13 -8.81
CA SER A 155 -16.26 8.20 -8.73
C SER A 155 -17.65 7.63 -8.40
N PRO A 156 -18.53 8.38 -7.73
CA PRO A 156 -19.87 7.92 -7.37
C PRO A 156 -20.76 7.63 -8.59
N THR A 157 -20.37 8.04 -9.79
CA THR A 157 -21.08 7.79 -11.05
C THR A 157 -20.41 6.72 -11.91
N SER A 158 -19.30 6.14 -11.46
CA SER A 158 -18.64 5.04 -12.18
C SER A 158 -19.41 3.75 -11.94
N ALA A 159 -19.96 3.16 -13.01
CA ALA A 159 -20.62 1.85 -12.92
C ALA A 159 -19.62 0.69 -12.75
N ASP A 160 -18.33 0.93 -13.06
CA ASP A 160 -17.26 -0.07 -13.08
C ASP A 160 -16.31 0.02 -11.86
N ALA A 161 -16.51 1.02 -10.99
CA ALA A 161 -15.80 1.18 -9.71
C ALA A 161 -16.36 0.24 -8.64
#